data_AF-A0A959FIS8-F1
#
_entry.id   AF-A0A959FIS8-F1
#
_cell.length_a   1.000
_cell.length_b   1.000
_cell.length_c   1.000
_cell.angle_alpha   90.00
_cell.angle_beta   90.00
_cell.angle_gamma   90.00
#
_symmetry.space_group_name_H-M   'P 1'
#
loop_
_entity.id
_entity.type
_entity.pdbx_description
1 polymer ?
#
loop_
_entity_poly.entity_id
_entity_poly.type
_entity_poly.pdbx_seq_one_letter_code
_entity_poly.pdbx_strand_id
1 'polypeptide(L)'
;MLRHQILVGTLFVLIVAFCYFFYQQYLNPERLVATTTTTEAEVGPVLSEAALAGKDLFQTNCAACHARDMKTKLTGPALGGVTERWQDYPRTDLYGFVRNSQQMIESGQERAKAIWQEFQPVVMTPHPHLSDADIENIIVYIEETAGKTVYEGLSSL
;
A
#
# COMPACT_ATOMS: atom_id res chain seq x y z
N MET A 1 -9.13 29.33 63.78
CA MET A 1 -8.78 27.89 63.71
C MET A 1 -9.61 27.12 62.67
N LEU A 2 -10.93 27.31 62.59
CA LEU A 2 -11.82 26.57 61.67
C LEU A 2 -11.50 26.75 60.16
N ARG A 3 -11.10 27.95 59.72
CA ARG A 3 -10.70 28.23 58.32
C ARG A 3 -9.43 27.49 57.87
N HIS A 4 -8.49 27.25 58.78
CA HIS A 4 -7.24 26.57 58.47
C HIS A 4 -7.46 25.06 58.32
N GLN A 5 -8.39 24.49 59.08
CA GLN A 5 -8.75 23.06 58.99
C GLN A 5 -9.50 22.73 57.68
N ILE A 6 -10.35 23.63 57.19
CA ILE A 6 -11.05 23.45 55.91
C ILE A 6 -10.06 23.45 54.73
N LEU A 7 -9.09 24.37 54.73
CA LEU A 7 -8.11 24.48 53.63
C LEU A 7 -7.19 23.24 53.53
N VAL A 8 -6.76 22.71 54.67
CA VAL A 8 -5.89 21.52 54.74
C VAL A 8 -6.66 20.26 54.33
N GLY A 9 -7.93 20.14 54.73
CA GLY A 9 -8.80 19.05 54.30
C GLY A 9 -9.04 19.04 52.79
N THR A 10 -9.28 20.21 52.18
CA THR A 10 -9.48 20.31 50.72
C THR A 10 -8.22 19.96 49.93
N LEU A 11 -7.04 20.35 50.41
CA LEU A 11 -5.78 20.05 49.73
C LEU A 11 -5.47 18.53 49.76
N PHE A 12 -5.75 17.86 50.87
CA PHE A 12 -5.56 16.41 51.00
C PHE A 12 -6.49 15.62 50.06
N VAL A 13 -7.75 16.01 49.95
CA VAL A 13 -8.72 15.36 49.03
C VAL A 13 -8.30 15.53 47.57
N LEU A 14 -7.79 16.71 47.19
CA LEU A 14 -7.30 16.96 45.83
C LEU A 14 -6.05 16.15 45.50
N ILE A 15 -5.11 16.00 46.45
CA ILE A 15 -3.91 15.17 46.26
C ILE A 15 -4.29 13.70 46.11
N VAL A 16 -5.20 13.18 46.94
CA VAL A 16 -5.67 11.79 46.83
C VAL A 16 -6.42 11.55 45.52
N ALA A 17 -7.26 12.48 45.08
CA ALA A 17 -7.96 12.38 43.80
C ALA A 17 -6.99 12.42 42.60
N PHE A 18 -5.97 13.29 42.66
CA PHE A 18 -4.93 13.37 41.64
C PHE A 18 -4.10 12.09 41.59
N CYS A 19 -3.61 11.60 42.74
CA CYS A 19 -2.88 10.33 42.81
C CYS A 19 -3.73 9.15 42.33
N TYR A 20 -5.02 9.11 42.66
CA TYR A 20 -5.92 8.07 42.17
C TYR A 20 -6.10 8.15 40.64
N PHE A 21 -6.28 9.35 40.08
CA PHE A 21 -6.37 9.52 38.62
C PHE A 21 -5.11 9.03 37.88
N PHE A 22 -3.93 9.38 38.38
CA PHE A 22 -2.66 8.90 37.81
C PHE A 22 -2.45 7.40 38.04
N TYR A 23 -2.91 6.84 39.16
CA TYR A 23 -2.90 5.40 39.42
C TYR A 23 -3.84 4.65 38.46
N GLN A 24 -5.02 5.20 38.17
CA GLN A 24 -5.94 4.68 37.15
C GLN A 24 -5.32 4.74 35.75
N GLN A 25 -4.48 5.73 35.45
CA GLN A 25 -3.74 5.80 34.18
C GLN A 25 -2.63 4.76 34.10
N TYR A 26 -1.94 4.47 35.22
CA TYR A 26 -0.89 3.45 35.29
C TYR A 26 -1.43 2.03 35.16
N LEU A 27 -2.58 1.72 35.78
CA LEU A 27 -3.19 0.39 35.72
C LEU A 27 -3.89 0.07 34.40
N ASN A 28 -4.22 1.08 33.59
CA ASN A 28 -4.93 0.91 32.31
C ASN A 28 -4.10 1.39 31.10
N PRO A 29 -2.91 0.79 30.82
CA PRO A 29 -2.06 1.20 29.70
C PRO A 29 -2.71 0.97 28.32
N GLU A 30 -3.74 0.13 28.23
CA GLU A 30 -4.48 -0.15 26.98
C GLU A 30 -5.28 1.07 26.46
N ARG A 31 -5.54 2.07 27.30
CA ARG A 31 -6.27 3.28 26.90
C ARG A 31 -5.44 4.22 26.00
N LEU A 32 -4.12 4.02 25.91
CA LEU A 32 -3.26 4.72 24.94
C LEU A 32 -3.10 3.95 23.62
N VAL A 33 -3.58 2.71 23.53
CA VAL A 33 -3.48 1.86 22.33
C VAL A 33 -4.83 1.73 21.61
N ALA A 34 -5.95 2.02 22.28
CA ALA A 34 -7.29 1.96 21.70
C ALA A 34 -7.77 3.29 21.08
N THR A 35 -6.97 3.87 20.17
CA THR A 35 -7.47 4.83 19.17
C THR A 35 -6.70 4.67 17.86
N THR A 36 -6.64 3.46 17.31
CA THR A 36 -6.87 3.33 15.87
C THR A 36 -8.39 3.38 15.69
N THR A 37 -8.89 4.61 15.61
CA THR A 37 -10.26 4.89 15.20
C THR A 37 -10.52 4.10 13.91
N THR A 38 -11.28 3.01 14.02
CA THR A 38 -12.00 2.50 12.87
C THR A 38 -13.15 3.48 12.68
N THR A 39 -12.86 4.59 12.00
CA THR A 39 -13.91 5.41 11.40
C THR A 39 -14.53 4.55 10.31
N GLU A 40 -15.80 4.20 10.50
CA GLU A 40 -16.71 3.85 9.42
C GLU A 40 -16.92 5.09 8.55
N ALA A 41 -15.95 5.37 7.67
CA ALA A 41 -16.03 6.31 6.55
C ALA A 41 -14.84 6.03 5.61
N GLU A 42 -15.14 5.47 4.43
CA GLU A 42 -14.22 5.20 3.31
C GLU A 42 -12.99 4.33 3.66
N VAL A 43 -13.21 3.04 3.95
CA VAL A 43 -12.10 2.08 4.04
C VAL A 43 -11.57 1.80 2.63
N GLY A 44 -10.61 2.62 2.19
CA GLY A 44 -9.74 2.24 1.07
C GLY A 44 -9.05 0.90 1.35
N PRO A 45 -8.60 0.17 0.33
CA PRO A 45 -8.01 -1.15 0.52
C PRO A 45 -6.86 -1.09 1.52
N VAL A 46 -6.94 -1.93 2.56
CA VAL A 46 -5.83 -2.15 3.49
C VAL A 46 -4.74 -2.87 2.70
N LEU A 47 -3.64 -2.18 2.46
CA LEU A 47 -2.52 -2.70 1.68
C LEU A 47 -1.67 -3.67 2.51
N SER A 48 -1.21 -4.75 1.88
CA SER A 48 -0.19 -5.64 2.46
C SER A 48 1.18 -4.97 2.58
N GLU A 49 2.07 -5.54 3.38
CA GLU A 49 3.45 -5.04 3.49
C GLU A 49 4.17 -4.99 2.13
N ALA A 50 3.95 -6.02 1.30
CA ALA A 50 4.46 -6.06 -0.07
C ALA A 50 3.89 -4.92 -0.92
N ALA A 51 2.59 -4.64 -0.82
CA ALA A 51 1.97 -3.49 -1.49
C ALA A 51 2.47 -2.14 -0.97
N LEU A 52 2.80 -2.02 0.32
CA LEU A 52 3.40 -0.80 0.88
C LEU A 52 4.79 -0.55 0.28
N ALA A 53 5.65 -1.59 0.21
CA ALA A 53 6.94 -1.49 -0.46
C ALA A 53 6.78 -1.18 -1.98
N GLY A 54 5.82 -1.82 -2.62
CA GLY A 54 5.49 -1.62 -4.04
C GLY A 54 4.98 -0.23 -4.36
N LYS A 55 4.25 0.41 -3.43
CA LYS A 55 3.72 1.76 -3.58
C LYS A 55 4.83 2.78 -3.79
N ASP A 56 5.90 2.71 -2.99
CA ASP A 56 7.01 3.66 -3.07
C ASP A 56 7.81 3.47 -4.36
N LEU A 57 8.01 2.22 -4.77
CA LEU A 57 8.62 1.88 -6.05
C LEU A 57 7.78 2.36 -7.24
N PHE A 58 6.46 2.16 -7.19
CA PHE A 58 5.52 2.64 -8.22
C PHE A 58 5.52 4.16 -8.31
N GLN A 59 5.51 4.84 -7.17
CA GLN A 59 5.56 6.31 -7.10
C GLN A 59 6.78 6.88 -7.80
N THR A 60 7.93 6.25 -7.60
CA THR A 60 9.21 6.68 -8.15
C THR A 60 9.35 6.37 -9.64
N ASN A 61 8.91 5.19 -10.07
CA ASN A 61 9.27 4.66 -11.40
C ASN A 61 8.11 4.65 -12.41
N CYS A 62 6.85 4.66 -11.96
CA CYS A 62 5.71 4.33 -12.83
C CYS A 62 4.65 5.44 -12.88
N ALA A 63 4.47 6.17 -11.78
CA ALA A 63 3.35 7.09 -11.58
C ALA A 63 3.37 8.33 -12.50
N ALA A 64 4.47 8.59 -13.21
CA ALA A 64 4.54 9.64 -14.22
C ALA A 64 3.70 9.31 -15.47
N CYS A 65 3.46 8.04 -15.76
CA CYS A 65 2.77 7.60 -16.97
C CYS A 65 1.56 6.71 -16.71
N HIS A 66 1.48 6.05 -15.56
CA HIS A 66 0.37 5.17 -15.19
C HIS A 66 -0.47 5.76 -14.06
N ALA A 67 -1.79 5.63 -14.17
CA ALA A 67 -2.72 6.19 -13.19
C ALA A 67 -2.59 5.50 -11.83
N ARG A 68 -2.64 6.31 -10.77
CA ARG A 68 -2.56 5.84 -9.39
C ARG A 68 -3.79 5.03 -8.94
N ASP A 69 -4.92 5.21 -9.62
CA ASP A 69 -6.16 4.48 -9.36
C ASP A 69 -6.18 3.09 -10.01
N MET A 70 -5.16 2.76 -10.80
CA MET A 70 -5.01 1.52 -11.59
C MET A 70 -6.14 1.26 -12.60
N LYS A 71 -7.09 2.17 -12.76
CA LYS A 71 -8.32 2.00 -13.54
C LYS A 71 -8.37 2.94 -14.74
N THR A 72 -7.70 4.08 -14.64
CA THR A 72 -7.69 5.11 -15.68
C THR A 72 -6.49 4.93 -16.62
N LYS A 73 -6.71 5.11 -17.92
CA LYS A 73 -5.63 5.24 -18.90
C LYS A 73 -5.04 6.67 -18.79
N LEU A 74 -3.72 6.79 -18.80
CA LEU A 74 -3.01 8.07 -18.93
C LEU A 74 -2.14 7.99 -20.19
N THR A 75 -0.85 8.33 -20.08
CA THR A 75 0.15 8.09 -21.11
C THR A 75 0.33 6.58 -21.37
N GLY A 76 0.28 5.77 -20.31
CA GLY A 76 0.26 4.31 -20.37
C GLY A 76 -1.13 3.71 -20.08
N PRO A 77 -1.29 2.39 -20.30
CA PRO A 77 -2.52 1.67 -19.97
C PRO A 77 -2.87 1.75 -18.47
N ALA A 78 -4.15 1.54 -18.18
CA ALA A 78 -4.60 1.18 -16.83
C ALA A 78 -3.97 -0.16 -16.41
N LEU A 79 -3.43 -0.22 -15.18
CA LEU A 79 -2.63 -1.35 -14.73
C LEU A 79 -3.40 -2.39 -13.91
N GLY A 80 -4.58 -2.06 -13.38
CA GLY A 80 -5.38 -3.00 -12.60
C GLY A 80 -5.72 -4.25 -13.41
N GLY A 81 -5.55 -5.44 -12.83
CA GLY A 81 -5.71 -6.71 -13.54
C GLY A 81 -4.59 -7.03 -14.52
N VAL A 82 -3.40 -6.47 -14.36
CA VAL A 82 -2.24 -6.81 -15.20
C VAL A 82 -1.88 -8.29 -15.07
N THR A 83 -2.05 -8.88 -13.88
CA THR A 83 -1.77 -10.30 -13.64
C THR A 83 -2.66 -11.21 -14.48
N GLU A 84 -3.97 -10.96 -14.48
CA GLU A 84 -4.94 -11.69 -15.30
C GLU A 84 -4.62 -11.53 -16.80
N ARG A 85 -4.30 -10.30 -17.21
CA ARG A 85 -3.92 -10.02 -18.60
C ARG A 85 -2.67 -10.80 -19.03
N TRP A 86 -1.75 -11.11 -18.13
CA TRP A 86 -0.50 -11.84 -18.41
C TRP A 86 -0.55 -13.32 -18.00
N GLN A 87 -1.71 -13.85 -17.61
CA GLN A 87 -1.82 -15.19 -17.01
C GLN A 87 -1.39 -16.36 -17.92
N ASP A 88 -1.49 -16.19 -19.24
CA ASP A 88 -1.09 -17.21 -20.22
C ASP A 88 0.42 -17.22 -20.50
N TYR A 89 1.18 -16.32 -19.86
CA TYR A 89 2.62 -16.17 -20.01
C TYR A 89 3.32 -16.52 -18.69
N PRO A 90 4.58 -16.99 -18.74
CA PRO A 90 5.39 -17.10 -17.54
C PRO A 90 5.42 -15.76 -16.79
N ARG A 91 5.32 -15.80 -15.46
CA ARG A 91 5.36 -14.59 -14.62
C ARG A 91 6.62 -13.75 -14.87
N THR A 92 7.74 -14.42 -15.18
CA THR A 92 9.02 -13.81 -15.57
C THR A 92 8.94 -12.95 -16.82
N ASP A 93 8.00 -13.22 -17.74
CA ASP A 93 7.81 -12.40 -18.94
C ASP A 93 7.20 -11.05 -18.58
N LEU A 94 6.26 -11.00 -17.62
CA LEU A 94 5.75 -9.74 -17.09
C LEU A 94 6.87 -8.96 -16.38
N TYR A 95 7.74 -9.64 -15.62
CA TYR A 95 8.90 -8.99 -15.01
C TYR A 95 9.86 -8.42 -16.06
N GLY A 96 10.15 -9.20 -17.11
CA GLY A 96 10.93 -8.75 -18.25
C GLY A 96 10.33 -7.51 -18.91
N PHE A 97 9.01 -7.47 -19.05
CA PHE A 97 8.31 -6.35 -19.70
C PHE A 97 8.39 -5.06 -18.87
N VAL A 98 8.16 -5.16 -17.56
CA VAL A 98 8.29 -4.03 -16.62
C VAL A 98 9.73 -3.50 -16.59
N ARG A 99 10.71 -4.42 -16.65
CA ARG A 99 12.13 -4.08 -16.63
C ARG A 99 12.61 -3.45 -17.94
N ASN A 100 12.19 -3.99 -19.09
CA ASN A 100 12.54 -3.46 -20.40
C ASN A 100 11.57 -3.95 -21.50
N SER A 101 10.48 -3.21 -21.70
CA SER A 101 9.47 -3.52 -22.72
C SER A 101 10.03 -3.57 -24.15
N GLN A 102 10.96 -2.66 -24.51
CA GLN A 102 11.53 -2.59 -25.86
C GLN A 102 12.34 -3.83 -26.19
N GLN A 103 13.14 -4.32 -25.25
CA GLN A 103 13.89 -5.57 -25.45
C GLN A 103 12.96 -6.78 -25.69
N MET A 104 11.80 -6.84 -25.02
CA MET A 104 10.81 -7.89 -25.26
C MET A 104 10.12 -7.76 -26.62
N ILE A 105 9.87 -6.53 -27.06
CA ILE A 105 9.30 -6.25 -28.39
C ILE A 105 10.29 -6.71 -29.47
N GLU A 106 11.57 -6.36 -29.32
CA GLU A 106 12.66 -6.74 -30.23
C GLU A 106 12.91 -8.25 -30.25
N SER A 107 12.78 -8.93 -29.10
CA SER A 107 12.93 -10.39 -29.02
C SER A 107 11.74 -11.16 -29.60
N GLY A 108 10.68 -10.47 -30.02
CA GLY A 108 9.53 -11.10 -30.65
C GLY A 108 8.42 -11.52 -29.69
N GLN A 109 8.43 -11.10 -28.42
CA GLN A 109 7.40 -11.52 -27.46
C GLN A 109 6.03 -10.97 -27.87
N GLU A 110 5.08 -11.88 -28.14
CA GLU A 110 3.81 -11.60 -28.81
C GLU A 110 2.92 -10.58 -28.08
N ARG A 111 2.72 -10.75 -26.77
CA ARG A 111 1.99 -9.79 -25.93
C ARG A 111 2.69 -8.43 -25.84
N ALA A 112 4.01 -8.41 -25.72
CA ALA A 112 4.77 -7.15 -25.70
C ALA A 112 4.56 -6.36 -27.00
N LYS A 113 4.59 -7.05 -28.16
CA LYS A 113 4.29 -6.48 -29.47
C LYS A 113 2.84 -6.02 -29.60
N ALA A 114 1.89 -6.78 -29.08
CA ALA A 114 0.47 -6.38 -29.08
C ALA A 114 0.25 -5.08 -28.28
N ILE A 115 0.89 -4.94 -27.10
CA ILE A 115 0.85 -3.70 -26.32
C ILE A 115 1.50 -2.55 -27.12
N TRP A 116 2.65 -2.79 -27.74
CA TRP A 116 3.31 -1.77 -28.58
C TRP A 116 2.42 -1.30 -29.73
N GLN A 117 1.67 -2.19 -30.37
CA GLN A 117 0.76 -1.81 -31.45
C GLN A 117 -0.32 -0.80 -31.01
N GLU A 118 -0.79 -0.89 -29.76
CA GLU A 118 -1.79 0.03 -29.20
C GLU A 118 -1.17 1.34 -28.67
N PHE A 119 0.03 1.29 -28.08
CA PHE A 119 0.62 2.41 -27.34
C PHE A 119 1.79 3.11 -28.03
N GLN A 120 2.27 2.60 -29.16
CA GLN A 120 3.29 3.30 -29.95
C GLN A 120 2.80 4.71 -30.36
N PRO A 121 3.70 5.71 -30.43
CA PRO A 121 5.15 5.62 -30.27
C PRO A 121 5.65 5.84 -28.83
N VAL A 122 4.79 5.71 -27.81
CA VAL A 122 5.16 5.97 -26.42
C VAL A 122 6.06 4.85 -25.87
N VAL A 123 7.31 5.19 -25.56
CA VAL A 123 8.28 4.24 -25.00
C VAL A 123 8.23 4.26 -23.48
N MET A 124 8.01 3.09 -22.87
CA MET A 124 8.16 2.91 -21.42
C MET A 124 9.66 2.87 -21.07
N THR A 125 10.09 3.77 -20.19
CA THR A 125 11.48 3.86 -19.71
C THR A 125 11.95 2.50 -19.17
N PRO A 126 13.17 2.04 -19.50
CA PRO A 126 13.73 0.83 -18.90
C PRO A 126 14.07 1.01 -17.40
N HIS A 127 13.85 -0.03 -16.60
CA HIS A 127 14.12 -0.07 -15.16
C HIS A 127 15.05 -1.24 -14.78
N PRO A 128 16.27 -1.33 -15.35
CA PRO A 128 17.16 -2.49 -15.17
C PRO A 128 17.63 -2.70 -13.72
N HIS A 129 17.48 -1.69 -12.87
CA HIS A 129 17.85 -1.74 -11.46
C HIS A 129 16.80 -2.44 -10.57
N LEU A 130 15.57 -2.64 -11.05
CA LEU A 130 14.52 -3.31 -10.27
C LEU A 130 14.74 -4.83 -10.25
N SER A 131 14.83 -5.39 -9.05
CA SER A 131 14.87 -6.85 -8.85
C SER A 131 13.50 -7.48 -9.13
N ASP A 132 13.44 -8.81 -9.25
CA ASP A 132 12.16 -9.50 -9.40
C ASP A 132 11.25 -9.29 -8.17
N ALA A 133 11.84 -9.19 -6.97
CA ALA A 133 11.08 -8.90 -5.75
C ALA A 133 10.51 -7.47 -5.75
N ASP A 134 11.27 -6.48 -6.23
CA ASP A 134 10.78 -5.11 -6.38
C ASP A 134 9.60 -5.04 -7.35
N ILE A 135 9.73 -5.72 -8.51
CA ILE A 135 8.67 -5.76 -9.51
C ILE A 135 7.43 -6.48 -8.99
N GLU A 136 7.61 -7.59 -8.27
CA GLU A 136 6.48 -8.31 -7.67
C GLU A 136 5.75 -7.44 -6.64
N ASN A 137 6.48 -6.73 -5.77
CA ASN A 137 5.88 -5.79 -4.83
C ASN A 137 5.07 -4.70 -5.56
N ILE A 138 5.60 -4.15 -6.66
CA ILE A 138 4.87 -3.19 -7.52
C ILE A 138 3.58 -3.83 -8.07
N ILE A 139 3.63 -5.07 -8.55
CA ILE A 139 2.43 -5.75 -9.09
C ILE A 139 1.41 -6.02 -7.99
N VAL A 140 1.84 -6.44 -6.80
CA VAL A 140 0.95 -6.61 -5.63
C VAL A 140 0.27 -5.29 -5.29
N TYR A 141 1.02 -4.19 -5.24
CA TYR A 141 0.45 -2.85 -5.06
C TYR A 141 -0.60 -2.49 -6.12
N ILE A 142 -0.32 -2.77 -7.40
CA ILE A 142 -1.23 -2.53 -8.51
C ILE A 142 -2.55 -3.30 -8.33
N GLU A 143 -2.48 -4.60 -8.02
CA GLU A 143 -3.67 -5.45 -7.90
C GLU A 143 -4.50 -5.07 -6.66
N GLU A 144 -3.88 -4.88 -5.50
CA GLU A 144 -4.58 -4.49 -4.28
C GLU A 144 -5.23 -3.11 -4.42
N THR A 145 -4.53 -2.14 -5.04
CA THR A 145 -5.08 -0.81 -5.32
C THR A 145 -6.24 -0.87 -6.32
N ALA A 146 -6.20 -1.79 -7.28
CA ALA A 146 -7.30 -2.04 -8.20
C ALA A 146 -8.53 -2.68 -7.52
N GLY A 147 -8.39 -3.16 -6.28
CA GLY A 147 -9.40 -3.90 -5.53
C GLY A 147 -9.40 -5.40 -5.81
N LYS A 148 -8.32 -5.94 -6.39
CA LYS A 148 -8.12 -7.39 -6.57
C LYS A 148 -7.29 -7.93 -5.41
N THR A 149 -7.86 -8.79 -4.59
CA THR A 149 -7.13 -9.45 -3.51
C THR A 149 -6.25 -10.56 -4.07
N VAL A 150 -4.93 -10.47 -3.86
CA VAL A 150 -3.95 -11.49 -4.28
C VAL A 150 -4.17 -12.83 -3.56
N TYR A 151 -4.91 -12.83 -2.44
CA TYR A 151 -5.16 -13.98 -1.57
C TYR A 151 -6.17 -15.01 -2.09
N GLU A 152 -6.89 -14.77 -3.19
CA GLU A 152 -7.80 -15.78 -3.75
C GLU A 152 -7.08 -16.95 -4.45
N GLY A 153 -5.76 -16.85 -4.68
CA GLY A 153 -4.97 -17.87 -5.39
C GLY A 153 -3.96 -18.67 -4.55
N LEU A 154 -3.70 -18.29 -3.29
CA LEU A 154 -2.66 -18.91 -2.45
C LEU A 154 -3.19 -19.73 -1.27
N SER A 155 -4.52 -19.83 -1.11
CA SER A 155 -5.16 -20.64 -0.07
C SER A 155 -5.33 -22.13 -0.43
N SER A 156 -4.71 -22.59 -1.52
CA SER A 156 -4.81 -23.99 -1.99
C SER A 156 -3.47 -24.70 -2.19
N LEU A 157 -2.38 -24.22 -1.56
CA LEU A 157 -1.12 -24.95 -1.45
C LEU A 157 -0.86 -25.36 0.00
#